data_AF-A0AAW8AMR8-F1
#
_entry.id   AF-A0AAW8AMR8-F1
#
_cell.length_a   1.000
_cell.length_b   1.000
_cell.length_c   1.000
_cell.angle_alpha   90.00
_cell.angle_beta   90.00
_cell.angle_gamma   90.00
#
_symmetry.space_group_name_H-M   'P 1'
#
loop_
_entity.id
_entity.type
_entity.pdbx_description
1 polymer ?
#
loop_
_entity_poly.entity_id
_entity_poly.type
_entity_poly.pdbx_seq_one_letter_code
_entity_poly.pdbx_strand_id
1 'polypeptide(L)' 'MQAEPEYGSNILGPVEIAGVDAFQDSAVLVKGRIRTRAGQQWAVGREFNRRMKKRFDAEGITIPFPQQVLHISAGSSAP' A
#
# COMPACT_ATOMS: atom_id res chain seq x y z
N MET A 1 -10.54 0.57 14.09
CA MET A 1 -11.42 0.56 12.91
C MET A 1 -12.57 -0.42 13.09
N GLN A 2 -12.31 -1.72 13.25
CA GLN A 2 -13.39 -2.71 13.44
C GLN A 2 -14.17 -2.54 14.75
N ALA A 3 -13.52 -2.06 15.82
CA ALA A 3 -14.16 -1.76 17.09
C ALA A 3 -14.93 -0.43 17.11
N GLU A 4 -14.85 0.39 16.04
CA GLU A 4 -15.49 1.70 16.01
C GLU A 4 -16.89 1.59 15.38
N PRO A 5 -17.96 2.08 16.01
CA PRO A 5 -19.34 1.91 15.53
C PRO A 5 -19.57 2.38 14.08
N GLU A 6 -18.91 3.47 13.70
CA GLU A 6 -18.99 4.11 12.37
C GLU A 6 -18.54 3.18 11.23
N TYR A 7 -17.51 2.37 11.46
CA TYR A 7 -16.91 1.50 10.44
C TYR A 7 -17.16 0.01 10.70
N GLY A 8 -17.19 -0.41 11.96
CA GLY A 8 -17.34 -1.80 12.38
C GLY A 8 -18.65 -2.41 11.89
N SER A 9 -19.75 -1.66 11.91
CA SER A 9 -21.06 -2.10 11.39
C SER A 9 -21.03 -2.39 9.88
N ASN A 10 -20.09 -1.79 9.15
CA ASN A 10 -19.93 -1.93 7.70
C ASN A 10 -18.90 -2.99 7.30
N ILE A 11 -18.16 -3.57 8.26
CA ILE A 11 -17.14 -4.58 8.05
C ILE A 11 -17.72 -5.95 8.45
N LEU A 12 -17.77 -6.88 7.51
CA LEU A 12 -18.45 -8.17 7.65
C LEU A 12 -17.56 -9.29 8.21
N GLY A 13 -16.29 -8.99 8.52
CA GLY A 13 -15.34 -9.97 9.03
C GLY A 13 -13.96 -9.39 9.33
N PRO A 14 -13.03 -10.20 9.83
CA PRO A 14 -11.65 -9.78 10.08
C PRO A 14 -10.99 -9.25 8.80
N VAL A 15 -10.02 -8.35 8.95
CA VAL A 15 -9.15 -7.97 7.84
C VAL A 15 -8.26 -9.16 7.54
N GLU A 16 -8.22 -9.58 6.29
CA GLU A 16 -7.44 -10.75 5.86
C GLU A 16 -6.25 -10.25 5.05
N ILE A 17 -5.03 -10.53 5.51
CA ILE A 17 -3.79 -10.19 4.83
C ILE A 17 -3.22 -11.46 4.21
N ALA A 18 -3.12 -11.50 2.88
CA ALA A 18 -2.53 -12.62 2.16
C ALA A 18 -0.99 -12.62 2.28
N GLY A 19 -0.38 -11.45 2.47
CA GLY A 19 1.06 -11.29 2.58
C GLY A 19 1.64 -10.59 1.34
N VAL A 20 2.90 -10.91 1.03
CA VAL A 20 3.59 -10.38 -0.15
C VAL A 20 3.02 -11.05 -1.40
N ASP A 21 2.47 -10.24 -2.29
CA ASP A 21 1.90 -10.65 -3.58
C ASP A 21 2.97 -10.60 -4.69
N ALA A 22 3.80 -9.56 -4.69
CA ALA A 22 4.86 -9.38 -5.68
C ALA A 22 6.00 -8.48 -5.18
N PHE A 23 7.19 -8.71 -5.75
CA PHE A 23 8.29 -7.74 -5.73
C PHE A 23 8.22 -6.92 -7.02
N GLN A 24 8.19 -5.60 -6.88
CA GLN A 24 8.21 -4.62 -7.97
C GLN A 24 9.58 -3.95 -8.03
N ASP A 25 9.88 -3.26 -9.12
CA ASP A 25 11.19 -2.63 -9.39
C ASP A 25 11.73 -1.76 -8.25
N SER A 26 10.84 -1.16 -7.46
CA SER A 26 11.22 -0.37 -6.29
C SER A 26 10.27 -0.55 -5.11
N ALA A 27 9.46 -1.62 -5.07
CA ALA A 27 8.46 -1.78 -4.02
C ALA A 27 8.13 -3.25 -3.72
N VAL A 28 7.55 -3.51 -2.55
CA VAL A 28 6.95 -4.80 -2.20
C VAL A 28 5.44 -4.62 -2.14
N LEU A 29 4.71 -5.37 -2.97
CA LEU A 29 3.26 -5.34 -2.98
C LEU A 29 2.74 -6.29 -1.91
N VAL A 30 2.05 -5.75 -0.90
CA VAL A 30 1.35 -6.54 0.13
C VAL A 30 -0.14 -6.51 -0.16
N LYS A 31 -0.76 -7.70 -0.24
CA LYS A 31 -2.16 -7.85 -0.57
C LYS A 31 -2.98 -8.24 0.65
N GLY A 32 -4.12 -7.56 0.78
CA GLY A 32 -5.13 -7.86 1.79
C GLY A 32 -6.52 -7.55 1.27
N ARG A 33 -7.53 -8.02 1.99
CA ARG A 33 -8.94 -7.79 1.68
C ARG A 33 -9.72 -7.48 2.95
N ILE A 34 -10.73 -6.61 2.78
CA ILE A 34 -11.70 -6.27 3.81
C ILE A 34 -13.08 -6.56 3.23
N ARG A 35 -13.83 -7.46 3.85
CA ARG A 35 -15.21 -7.73 3.45
C ARG A 35 -16.12 -6.66 4.04
N THR A 36 -16.87 -5.96 3.19
CA THR A 36 -17.73 -4.85 3.61
C THR A 36 -19.15 -5.00 3.09
N ARG A 37 -20.09 -4.26 3.68
CA ARG A 37 -21.44 -4.09 3.11
C ARG A 37 -21.36 -3.42 1.74
N ALA A 38 -22.30 -3.74 0.87
CA ALA A 38 -22.40 -3.14 -0.46
C ALA A 38 -22.51 -1.61 -0.36
N GLY A 39 -21.75 -0.89 -1.18
CA GLY A 39 -21.70 0.57 -1.18
C GLY A 39 -20.71 1.17 -0.16
N GLN A 40 -20.23 0.38 0.81
CA GLN A 40 -19.31 0.85 1.85
C GLN A 40 -17.83 0.59 1.53
N GLN A 41 -17.54 -0.14 0.45
CA GLN A 41 -16.18 -0.53 0.07
C GLN A 41 -15.22 0.68 -0.04
N TRP A 42 -15.68 1.82 -0.57
CA TRP A 42 -14.83 3.00 -0.72
C TRP A 42 -14.62 3.76 0.59
N ALA A 43 -15.67 3.89 1.42
CA ALA A 43 -15.56 4.58 2.70
C ALA A 43 -14.60 3.83 3.64
N VAL A 44 -14.80 2.51 3.78
CA VAL A 44 -13.93 1.63 4.58
C VAL A 44 -12.52 1.61 3.99
N GLY A 45 -12.37 1.43 2.67
CA GLY A 45 -11.06 1.36 2.02
C GLY A 45 -10.23 2.64 2.19
N ARG A 46 -10.85 3.82 2.04
CA ARG A 46 -10.16 5.12 2.23
C ARG A 46 -9.69 5.30 3.66
N GLU A 47 -10.54 4.97 4.63
CA GLU A 47 -10.18 5.12 6.04
C GLU A 47 -9.07 4.13 6.45
N PHE A 48 -9.11 2.90 5.91
CA PHE A 48 -8.02 1.95 6.08
C PHE A 48 -6.69 2.51 5.52
N ASN A 49 -6.70 3.02 4.29
CA ASN A 49 -5.50 3.59 3.66
C ASN A 49 -4.97 4.82 4.43
N ARG A 50 -5.85 5.67 4.94
CA ARG A 50 -5.46 6.82 5.77
C ARG A 50 -4.72 6.39 7.03
N ARG A 51 -5.21 5.35 7.72
CA ARG A 51 -4.57 4.81 8.93
C ARG A 51 -3.25 4.12 8.61
N MET A 52 -3.20 3.36 7.51
CA MET A 52 -1.97 2.76 7.02
C MET A 52 -0.89 3.81 6.75
N LYS A 53 -1.23 4.91 6.06
CA LYS A 53 -0.30 6.02 5.81
C LYS A 53 0.22 6.63 7.11
N LYS A 54 -0.67 6.97 8.04
CA LYS A 54 -0.29 7.54 9.34
C LYS A 54 0.61 6.60 10.14
N ARG A 55 0.34 5.29 10.10
CA ARG A 55 1.15 4.29 10.80
C ARG A 55 2.53 4.16 10.14
N PHE A 56 2.59 4.10 8.81
CA PHE A 56 3.86 4.06 8.09
C PHE A 56 4.71 5.29 8.39
N ASP A 57 4.12 6.48 8.42
CA ASP A 57 4.84 7.70 8.78
C ASP A 57 5.39 7.67 10.21
N ALA A 58 4.60 7.16 11.17
CA ALA A 58 5.01 7.04 12.57
C ALA A 58 6.13 6.00 12.78
N GLU A 59 6.16 4.95 11.97
CA GLU A 59 7.16 3.88 12.04
C GLU A 59 8.38 4.16 11.13
N GLY A 60 8.42 5.31 10.44
CA GLY A 60 9.51 5.66 9.52
C GLY A 60 9.54 4.84 8.22
N ILE A 61 8.43 4.18 7.87
CA ILE A 61 8.28 3.41 6.63
C ILE A 61 7.95 4.39 5.49
N THR A 62 8.96 4.72 4.69
CA THR A 62 8.78 5.62 3.54
C THR A 62 8.18 4.87 2.35
N ILE A 63 7.22 5.50 1.68
CA ILE A 63 6.68 4.97 0.41
C ILE A 63 7.77 5.15 -0.66
N PRO A 64 8.21 4.07 -1.33
CA PRO A 64 9.32 4.14 -2.24
C PRO A 64 8.95 4.92 -3.51
N PHE A 65 9.85 5.79 -3.94
CA PHE A 65 9.84 6.36 -5.28
C PHE A 65 10.72 5.50 -6.20
N PRO A 66 10.41 5.41 -7.51
CA PRO A 66 11.28 4.71 -8.46
C PRO A 66 12.70 5.29 -8.41
N GLN A 67 13.69 4.44 -8.12
CA GLN A 67 15.11 4.81 -8.11
C GLN A 67 15.74 4.25 -9.39
N GLN A 68 16.36 5.11 -10.19
CA GLN A 68 17.09 4.70 -11.40
C GLN A 68 18.56 5.08 -11.27
N VAL A 69 19.43 4.11 -11.51
CA VAL A 69 20.88 4.34 -11.60
C VAL A 69 21.25 4.40 -13.08
N LEU A 70 21.60 5.59 -13.57
CA LEU A 70 22.05 5.79 -14.95
C LEU A 70 23.58 5.63 -15.01
N HIS A 71 24.03 4.58 -15.71
CA HIS A 71 25.44 4.42 -16.05
C HIS A 71 25.72 5.13 -17.38
N ILE A 72 26.35 6.29 -17.34
CA ILE A 72 26.79 7.01 -18.54
C ILE A 72 28.19 6.50 -18.90
N SER A 73 28.29 5.65 -19.92
CA SER A 73 29.58 5.37 -20.56
C SER A 73 29.86 6.46 -21.60
N ALA A 74 31.03 7.09 -21.51
CA ALA A 74 31.50 7.94 -22.60
C ALA A 74 31.71 7.04 -23.81
N GLY A 75 30.81 7.10 -24.78
CA GLY A 75 31.02 6.49 -26.08
C GLY A 75 32.33 7.03 -26.63
N SER A 76 33.32 6.14 -26.80
CA SER A 76 34.46 6.43 -27.65
C SER A 76 33.93 6.64 -29.07
N SER A 77 33.54 7.86 -29.41
CA SER A 77 33.44 8.29 -30.79
C SER A 77 34.87 8.37 -31.32
N ALA A 78 35.36 7.26 -31.85
CA ALA A 78 36.58 7.25 -32.64
C ALA A 78 36.33 8.09 -33.92
N PRO A 79 37.33 8.87 -34.36
CA PRO A 79 37.21 9.78 -35.50
C PRO A 79 36.99 9.06 -36.85
#